data_AF-A0A7K0XLG5-F1
#
_entry.id   AF-A0A7K0XLG5-F1
#
_cell.length_a   1.000
_cell.length_b   1.000
_cell.length_c   1.000
_cell.angle_alpha   90.00
_cell.angle_beta   90.00
_cell.angle_gamma   90.00
#
_symmetry.space_group_name_H-M   'P 1'
#
loop_
_entity.id
_entity.type
_entity.pdbx_description
1 polymer ?
#
loop_
_entity_poly.entity_id
_entity_poly.type
_entity_poly.pdbx_seq_one_letter_code
_entity_poly.pdbx_strand_id
1 'polypeptide(L)'
;MAEVDIDDISIIRFIISRHRFDPQTNHFRWMPEIAFNQKREWRRYLNKSSKELEKRRQHGAAHHKEHITGYVLDVDNIKNNDLLLGPRQRLIFILFRRKKFLPGYESGWSEYKALYPEG
;
A
#
# COMPACT_ATOMS: atom_id res chain seq x y z
N MET A 1 1.68 -22.14 -3.51
CA MET A 1 2.21 -21.25 -2.45
C MET A 1 2.94 -20.12 -3.15
N ALA A 2 2.48 -18.88 -2.96
CA ALA A 2 2.96 -17.72 -3.72
C ALA A 2 2.91 -16.43 -2.90
N GLU A 3 1.98 -16.35 -1.94
CA GLU A 3 1.99 -15.32 -0.91
C GLU A 3 3.18 -15.52 0.03
N VAL A 4 3.82 -14.41 0.40
CA VAL A 4 4.97 -14.36 1.29
C VAL A 4 4.80 -13.25 2.30
N ASP A 5 5.59 -13.29 3.37
CA ASP A 5 5.61 -12.20 4.34
C ASP A 5 6.04 -10.89 3.66
N ILE A 6 5.27 -9.84 3.90
CA ILE A 6 5.54 -8.49 3.42
C ILE A 6 6.88 -8.00 3.95
N ASP A 7 7.31 -8.46 5.13
CA ASP A 7 8.53 -8.03 5.80
C ASP A 7 9.76 -8.92 5.51
N ASP A 8 9.60 -10.03 4.77
CA ASP A 8 10.71 -10.94 4.42
C ASP A 8 11.69 -10.33 3.40
N ILE A 9 12.78 -9.79 3.93
CA ILE A 9 13.80 -9.10 3.14
C ILE A 9 14.82 -10.00 2.47
N SER A 10 14.72 -11.32 2.66
CA SER A 10 15.62 -12.28 2.05
C SER A 10 15.25 -12.59 0.59
N ILE A 11 14.06 -12.19 0.15
CA ILE A 11 13.50 -12.52 -1.16
C ILE A 11 13.00 -11.28 -1.92
N ILE A 12 12.93 -11.41 -3.24
CA ILE A 12 12.23 -10.44 -4.10
C ILE A 12 10.73 -10.54 -3.81
N ARG A 13 10.11 -9.41 -3.53
CA ARG A 13 8.67 -9.32 -3.21
C ARG A 13 7.95 -8.44 -4.22
N PHE A 14 6.83 -8.94 -4.70
CA PHE A 14 5.85 -8.21 -5.48
C PHE A 14 4.70 -7.84 -4.54
N ILE A 15 4.68 -6.60 -4.05
CA ILE A 15 3.74 -6.13 -3.04
C ILE A 15 2.54 -5.47 -3.72
N ILE A 16 1.37 -5.64 -3.13
CA ILE A 16 0.13 -4.94 -3.50
C ILE A 16 -0.30 -4.11 -2.30
N SER A 17 -0.60 -2.84 -2.56
CA SER A 17 -1.07 -1.89 -1.55
C SER A 17 -2.38 -1.26 -1.99
N ARG A 18 -3.28 -1.08 -1.03
CA ARG A 18 -4.55 -0.39 -1.23
C ARG A 18 -4.53 0.94 -0.49
N HIS A 19 -4.83 2.01 -1.21
CA HIS A 19 -5.16 3.30 -0.63
C HIS A 19 -6.59 3.21 -0.12
N ARG A 20 -6.80 3.20 1.19
CA ARG A 20 -8.13 3.11 1.81
C ARG A 20 -8.20 3.97 3.07
N PHE A 21 -9.42 4.24 3.51
CA PHE A 21 -9.65 4.96 4.75
C PHE A 21 -9.21 4.12 5.96
N ASP A 22 -8.40 4.72 6.82
CA ASP A 22 -7.99 4.15 8.10
C ASP A 22 -8.79 4.82 9.23
N PRO A 23 -9.71 4.10 9.88
CA PRO A 23 -10.54 4.67 10.94
C PRO A 23 -9.74 5.03 12.20
N GLN A 24 -8.58 4.40 12.43
CA GLN A 24 -7.77 4.69 13.63
C GLN A 24 -7.13 6.06 13.56
N THR A 25 -6.74 6.45 12.36
CA THR A 25 -6.04 7.71 12.14
C THR A 25 -6.86 8.73 11.39
N ASN A 26 -8.05 8.34 10.93
CA ASN A 26 -8.99 9.21 10.27
C ASN A 26 -8.48 9.82 8.94
N HIS A 27 -7.71 9.03 8.20
CA HIS A 27 -7.10 9.46 6.95
C HIS A 27 -7.10 8.33 5.92
N PHE A 28 -7.12 8.70 4.64
CA PHE A 28 -6.80 7.75 3.57
C PHE A 28 -5.30 7.48 3.55
N ARG A 29 -4.94 6.20 3.48
CA ARG A 29 -3.54 5.76 3.55
C ARG A 29 -3.29 4.56 2.67
N TRP A 30 -2.06 4.46 2.18
CA TRP A 30 -1.56 3.26 1.52
C TRP A 30 -1.28 2.20 2.58
N MET A 31 -2.01 1.08 2.50
CA MET A 31 -1.84 -0.07 3.37
C MET A 31 -1.39 -1.27 2.53
N PRO A 32 -0.26 -1.90 2.85
CA PRO A 32 0.15 -3.13 2.18
C PRO A 32 -0.83 -4.24 2.54
N GLU A 33 -1.39 -4.90 1.54
CA GLU A 33 -2.38 -5.98 1.73
C GLU A 33 -1.73 -7.36 1.67
N ILE A 34 -0.86 -7.55 0.68
CA ILE A 34 -0.29 -8.86 0.36
C ILE A 34 1.03 -8.70 -0.40
N ALA A 35 1.93 -9.66 -0.21
CA ALA A 35 3.16 -9.79 -0.97
C ALA A 35 3.23 -11.16 -1.65
N PHE A 36 3.84 -11.20 -2.84
CA PHE A 36 4.10 -12.44 -3.56
C PHE A 36 5.58 -12.58 -3.90
N ASN A 37 6.08 -13.81 -3.95
CA ASN A 37 7.41 -14.09 -4.53
C ASN A 37 7.37 -14.36 -6.05
N GLN A 38 6.18 -14.41 -6.64
CA GLN A 38 5.98 -14.67 -8.06
C GLN A 38 5.20 -13.55 -8.76
N LYS A 39 5.79 -12.98 -9.80
CA LYS A 39 5.19 -11.92 -10.63
C LYS A 39 3.84 -12.32 -11.25
N ARG A 40 3.67 -13.60 -11.62
CA ARG A 40 2.43 -14.10 -12.23
C ARG A 40 1.26 -14.01 -11.27
N GLU A 41 1.44 -14.47 -10.03
CA GLU A 41 0.41 -14.45 -8.99
C GLU A 41 0.11 -13.03 -8.52
N TRP A 42 1.15 -12.20 -8.36
CA TRP A 42 0.99 -10.77 -8.13
C TRP A 42 0.12 -10.10 -9.19
N ARG A 43 0.40 -10.31 -10.49
CA ARG A 43 -0.38 -9.70 -11.58
C ARG A 43 -1.82 -10.21 -11.60
N ARG A 44 -2.03 -11.50 -11.33
CA ARG A 44 -3.38 -12.09 -11.21
C ARG A 44 -4.17 -11.44 -10.10
N TYR A 45 -3.57 -11.29 -8.92
CA TYR A 45 -4.20 -10.66 -7.78
C TYR A 45 -4.46 -9.18 -8.02
N LEU A 46 -3.48 -8.43 -8.53
CA LEU A 46 -3.61 -7.01 -8.85
C LEU A 46 -4.79 -6.77 -9.82
N ASN A 47 -4.86 -7.54 -10.90
CA ASN A 47 -5.96 -7.44 -11.85
C ASN A 47 -7.32 -7.80 -11.23
N LYS A 48 -7.36 -8.82 -10.37
CA LYS A 48 -8.58 -9.22 -9.65
C LYS A 48 -9.06 -8.11 -8.73
N SER A 49 -8.16 -7.53 -7.93
CA SER A 49 -8.49 -6.49 -6.96
C SER A 49 -8.84 -5.16 -7.64
N SER A 50 -8.17 -4.80 -8.73
CA SER A 50 -8.56 -3.63 -9.54
C SER A 50 -9.96 -3.79 -10.15
N LYS A 51 -10.32 -4.97 -10.65
CA LYS A 51 -11.68 -5.26 -11.13
C LYS A 51 -12.72 -5.21 -10.02
N GLU A 52 -12.38 -5.69 -8.83
CA GLU A 52 -13.25 -5.61 -7.65
C GLU A 52 -13.51 -4.16 -7.23
N LEU A 53 -12.46 -3.34 -7.15
CA LEU A 53 -12.58 -1.92 -6.84
C LEU A 53 -13.41 -1.17 -7.90
N GLU A 54 -13.19 -1.46 -9.18
CA GLU A 54 -13.95 -0.83 -10.26
C GLU A 54 -15.44 -1.20 -10.18
N LYS A 55 -15.76 -2.46 -9.89
CA LYS A 55 -17.15 -2.87 -9.62
C LYS A 55 -17.74 -2.10 -8.45
N ARG A 56 -17.01 -1.95 -7.33
CA ARG A 56 -17.49 -1.18 -6.18
C ARG A 56 -17.72 0.29 -6.53
N ARG A 57 -16.85 0.91 -7.35
CA ARG A 57 -17.02 2.29 -7.83
C ARG A 57 -18.30 2.46 -8.64
N GLN A 58 -18.57 1.53 -9.56
CA GLN A 58 -19.81 1.56 -10.37
C GLN A 58 -21.09 1.46 -9.53
N HIS A 59 -21.02 0.81 -8.36
CA HIS A 59 -22.15 0.67 -7.44
C HIS A 59 -22.16 1.74 -6.33
N GLY A 60 -21.26 2.74 -6.38
CA GLY A 60 -21.14 3.77 -5.34
C GLY A 60 -20.59 3.27 -4.00
N ALA A 61 -20.12 2.03 -3.92
CA ALA A 61 -19.65 1.37 -2.70
C ALA A 61 -18.13 1.51 -2.45
N ALA A 62 -17.43 2.31 -3.27
CA ALA A 62 -16.02 2.63 -3.08
C ALA A 62 -15.82 4.14 -3.12
N HIS A 63 -14.94 4.64 -2.24
CA HIS A 63 -14.60 6.06 -2.23
C HIS A 63 -13.75 6.40 -3.48
N HIS A 64 -13.92 7.60 -4.04
CA HIS A 64 -13.17 8.03 -5.23
C HIS A 64 -11.65 8.06 -4.99
N LYS A 65 -11.23 8.30 -3.74
CA LYS A 65 -9.82 8.23 -3.30
C LYS A 65 -9.29 6.80 -3.15
N GLU A 66 -10.14 5.76 -3.11
CA GLU A 66 -9.65 4.38 -3.02
C GLU A 66 -8.89 4.00 -4.28
N HIS A 67 -7.68 3.46 -4.12
CA HIS A 67 -6.82 3.03 -5.22
C HIS A 67 -6.09 1.74 -4.86
N ILE A 68 -5.72 0.96 -5.87
CA ILE A 68 -4.88 -0.23 -5.70
C ILE A 68 -3.66 -0.07 -6.60
N THR A 69 -2.49 -0.33 -6.04
CA THR A 69 -1.21 -0.29 -6.75
C THR A 69 -0.37 -1.51 -6.38
N GLY A 70 0.61 -1.81 -7.22
CA GLY A 70 1.61 -2.82 -6.91
C GLY A 70 3.01 -2.36 -7.27
N TYR A 71 3.99 -2.76 -6.47
CA TYR A 71 5.40 -2.43 -6.65
C TYR A 71 6.29 -3.63 -6.33
N VAL A 72 7.53 -3.58 -6.81
CA VAL A 72 8.52 -4.65 -6.61
C VAL A 72 9.61 -4.17 -5.67
N LEU A 73 9.89 -4.96 -4.63
CA LEU A 73 11.04 -4.78 -3.76
C LEU A 73 12.06 -5.87 -4.08
N ASP A 74 13.18 -5.45 -4.62
CA ASP A 74 14.31 -6.30 -4.93
C ASP A 74 15.41 -6.12 -3.87
N VAL A 75 15.89 -7.24 -3.33
CA VAL A 75 16.87 -7.30 -2.23
C VAL A 75 18.17 -6.61 -2.62
N ASP A 76 18.62 -6.76 -3.86
CA ASP A 76 19.87 -6.19 -4.33
C ASP A 76 19.74 -4.68 -4.58
N ASN A 77 18.56 -4.24 -4.99
CA ASN A 77 18.25 -2.83 -5.21
C ASN A 77 18.10 -2.07 -3.87
N ILE A 78 17.67 -2.75 -2.79
CA ILE A 78 17.67 -2.19 -1.43
C ILE A 78 19.10 -1.99 -0.93
N LYS A 79 19.97 -2.99 -1.07
CA LYS A 79 21.37 -2.90 -0.61
C LYS A 79 22.15 -1.77 -1.31
N ASN A 80 21.91 -1.57 -2.60
CA ASN A 80 22.55 -0.51 -3.38
C ASN A 80 21.99 0.88 -3.07
N ASN A 81 20.69 1.02 -2.79
CA ASN A 81 20.12 2.31 -2.37
C ASN A 81 20.48 2.67 -0.92
N ASP A 82 20.67 1.69 -0.03
CA ASP A 82 21.16 1.92 1.34
C ASP A 82 22.60 2.47 1.38
N LEU A 83 23.37 2.31 0.30
CA LEU A 83 24.71 2.87 0.12
C LEU A 83 24.69 4.30 -0.45
N LEU A 84 23.59 4.73 -1.09
CA LEU A 84 23.46 6.04 -1.74
C LEU A 84 22.68 7.07 -0.92
N LEU A 85 21.98 6.66 0.14
CA LEU A 85 21.19 7.54 0.99
C LEU A 85 22.02 8.03 2.19
N GLY A 86 22.20 9.34 2.32
CA GLY A 86 22.93 9.95 3.45
C GLY A 86 22.31 9.59 4.81
N PRO A 87 23.05 9.75 5.94
CA PRO A 87 22.65 9.24 7.26
C PRO A 87 21.26 9.72 7.73
N ARG A 88 20.80 10.90 7.31
CA ARG A 88 19.45 11.41 7.59
C ARG A 88 18.35 10.68 6.82
N GLN A 89 18.57 10.34 5.55
CA GLN A 89 17.60 9.64 4.71
C GLN A 89 17.49 8.16 5.11
N ARG A 90 18.60 7.58 5.59
CA ARG A 90 18.64 6.24 6.18
C ARG A 90 17.77 6.13 7.44
N LEU A 91 17.83 7.14 8.31
CA LEU A 91 17.00 7.21 9.52
C LEU A 91 15.51 7.32 9.17
N ILE A 92 15.18 8.10 8.15
CA ILE A 92 13.84 8.20 7.57
C ILE A 92 13.42 6.81 7.08
N PHE A 93 14.13 6.17 6.17
CA PHE A 93 13.76 4.84 5.67
C PHE A 93 13.57 3.80 6.78
N ILE A 94 14.42 3.78 7.82
CA ILE A 94 14.30 2.89 8.98
C ILE A 94 13.08 3.24 9.86
N LEU A 95 12.81 4.53 10.09
CA LEU A 95 11.61 4.98 10.80
C LEU A 95 10.33 4.67 10.01
N PHE A 96 10.38 4.78 8.68
CA PHE A 96 9.33 4.38 7.74
C PHE A 96 9.17 2.86 7.64
N ARG A 97 10.21 2.08 7.98
CA ARG A 97 10.17 0.61 8.06
C ARG A 97 9.57 0.12 9.38
N ARG A 98 9.69 0.90 10.46
CA ARG A 98 9.09 0.60 11.77
C ARG A 98 7.68 1.16 11.94
N LYS A 99 7.37 2.28 11.30
CA LYS A 99 5.98 2.74 11.19
C LYS A 99 5.35 2.00 10.03
N LYS A 100 4.32 1.19 10.29
CA LYS A 100 3.44 0.57 9.27
C LYS A 100 2.76 1.57 8.30
N PHE A 101 3.11 2.85 8.34
CA PHE A 101 2.39 3.95 7.72
C PHE A 101 3.35 5.08 7.29
N LEU A 102 3.32 5.41 5.99
CA LEU A 102 3.92 6.64 5.46
C LEU A 102 3.18 7.85 6.07
N PRO A 103 3.85 8.78 6.78
CA PRO A 103 3.26 10.05 7.18
C PRO A 103 3.34 11.02 6.00
N GLY A 104 2.19 11.35 5.45
CA GLY A 104 2.07 12.42 4.47
C GLY A 104 1.03 12.12 3.41
N TYR A 105 -0.22 12.47 3.68
CA TYR A 105 -0.96 13.44 2.86
C TYR A 105 -2.30 13.75 3.50
N GLU A 106 -2.59 15.04 3.60
CA GLU A 106 -3.75 15.66 4.22
C GLU A 106 -5.00 15.52 3.33
N SER A 107 -6.19 15.73 3.90
CA SER A 107 -7.55 15.63 3.31
C SER A 107 -8.22 14.24 3.37
N GLY A 108 -8.86 13.91 4.50
CA GLY A 108 -9.66 12.68 4.62
C GLY A 108 -10.99 12.83 5.34
N TRP A 109 -11.08 13.64 6.40
CA TRP A 109 -12.22 13.54 7.31
C TRP A 109 -13.46 14.33 6.88
N SER A 110 -13.31 15.55 6.37
CA SER A 110 -14.46 16.39 5.99
C SER A 110 -15.25 15.83 4.81
N GLU A 111 -14.59 15.15 3.88
CA GLU A 111 -15.22 14.55 2.70
C GLU A 111 -15.87 13.19 3.00
N TYR A 112 -15.32 12.40 3.93
CA TYR A 112 -15.85 11.08 4.26
C TYR A 112 -17.23 11.16 4.94
N LYS A 113 -17.40 12.08 5.89
CA LYS A 113 -18.69 12.31 6.58
C LYS A 113 -19.82 12.77 5.64
N ALA A 114 -19.49 13.45 4.54
CA ALA A 114 -20.49 13.94 3.60
C ALA A 114 -21.10 12.81 2.73
N LEU A 115 -20.35 11.72 2.51
CA LEU A 115 -20.78 10.58 1.69
C LEU A 115 -21.36 9.42 2.49
N TYR A 116 -21.00 9.32 3.77
CA TYR A 116 -21.55 8.36 4.72
C TYR A 116 -21.99 9.09 5.98
N PRO A 117 -23.11 9.85 5.94
CA PRO A 117 -23.72 10.29 7.18
C PRO A 117 -24.07 9.03 7.96
N GLU A 118 -23.50 8.87 9.16
CA GLU A 118 -24.06 7.93 10.12
C GLU A 118 -25.55 8.29 10.26
N GLY A 119 -26.41 7.28 10.14
CA GLY A 119 -27.87 7.44 10.01
C GLY A 119 -28.50 8.40 11.02
#